data_AF-A0A0T5PP82-F1
#
_entry.id   AF-A0A0T5PP82-F1
#
_cell.length_a   1.000
_cell.length_b   1.000
_cell.length_c   1.000
_cell.angle_alpha   90.00
_cell.angle_beta   90.00
_cell.angle_gamma   90.00
#
_symmetry.space_group_name_H-M   'P 1'
#
loop_
_entity.id
_entity.type
_entity.pdbx_description
1 polymer ?
#
loop_
_entity_poly.entity_id
_entity_poly.type
_entity_poly.pdbx_seq_one_letter_code
_entity_poly.pdbx_strand_id
1 'polypeptide(L)'
;MNKLSAGLLLSVLIALSGCARQQSTGLTVPLPIRQVQATGLSPQPLGFYTDRLAVQLFNPVSGAENQWRHGIAVSSFLPVRQLTLEDSNSQQIDLANQLAESMLTAAVQRGYNVIDLRLRAAVLLKADHEQGFSRLLSELQHQHQARILLSGTYAPQEDGVVVNVRLIDIQTQQVLAAATDYIPDNVTWSAEKMLKRGNYLYRSDRIGEKP
;
A
#
# COMPACT_ATOMS: atom_id res chain seq x y z
N MET A 1 -72.72 -56.40 14.90
CA MET A 1 -74.05 -55.82 14.60
C MET A 1 -73.85 -54.55 13.78
N ASN A 2 -74.24 -54.60 12.50
CA ASN A 2 -74.15 -53.53 11.49
C ASN A 2 -75.08 -52.34 11.81
N LYS A 3 -74.76 -51.12 11.31
CA LYS A 3 -75.46 -50.30 10.26
C LYS A 3 -74.57 -49.07 9.93
N LEU A 4 -74.17 -48.74 8.68
CA LEU A 4 -74.91 -48.02 7.59
C LEU A 4 -75.51 -46.68 8.09
N SER A 5 -75.36 -45.49 7.49
CA SER A 5 -75.32 -45.03 6.09
C SER A 5 -74.96 -43.52 6.06
N ALA A 6 -74.08 -43.05 5.16
CA ALA A 6 -74.32 -42.13 4.03
C ALA A 6 -75.18 -40.86 4.28
N GLY A 7 -74.66 -39.70 3.86
CA GLY A 7 -75.42 -38.44 3.85
C GLY A 7 -74.62 -37.24 3.36
N LEU A 8 -74.52 -37.12 2.04
CA LEU A 8 -74.06 -35.97 1.25
C LEU A 8 -74.94 -34.72 1.51
N LEU A 9 -74.36 -33.51 1.40
CA LEU A 9 -74.94 -32.21 0.94
C LEU A 9 -74.40 -31.03 1.79
N LEU A 10 -73.50 -30.20 1.27
CA LEU A 10 -73.76 -29.04 0.37
C LEU A 10 -73.69 -27.72 1.18
N SER A 11 -72.49 -27.13 1.15
CA SER A 11 -72.18 -25.69 1.08
C SER A 11 -73.19 -24.68 1.68
N VAL A 12 -72.76 -23.98 2.73
CA VAL A 12 -73.11 -22.57 2.93
C VAL A 12 -71.87 -21.80 3.36
N LEU A 13 -71.45 -20.90 2.48
CA LEU A 13 -70.43 -19.88 2.69
C LEU A 13 -70.83 -18.96 3.85
N ILE A 14 -69.92 -18.74 4.79
CA ILE A 14 -69.91 -17.52 5.61
C ILE A 14 -68.61 -16.79 5.27
N ALA A 15 -68.74 -15.82 4.37
CA ALA A 15 -67.70 -14.85 4.06
C ALA A 15 -67.49 -13.95 5.28
N LEU A 16 -66.33 -14.06 5.92
CA LEU A 16 -65.88 -13.04 6.88
C LEU A 16 -65.34 -11.84 6.10
N SER A 17 -66.11 -10.77 6.12
CA SER A 17 -65.75 -9.44 5.66
C SER A 17 -64.60 -8.88 6.49
N GLY A 18 -63.36 -9.10 6.04
CA GLY A 18 -62.19 -8.39 6.54
C GLY A 18 -62.10 -7.01 5.89
N CYS A 19 -62.40 -5.95 6.63
CA CYS A 19 -62.08 -4.58 6.20
C CYS A 19 -60.55 -4.39 6.28
N ALA A 20 -59.84 -4.56 5.16
CA ALA A 20 -58.46 -4.12 5.05
C ALA A 20 -58.43 -2.59 5.02
N ARG A 21 -57.94 -1.99 6.11
CA ARG A 21 -57.77 -0.54 6.27
C ARG A 21 -56.57 -0.10 5.42
N GLN A 22 -56.84 0.57 4.30
CA GLN A 22 -55.81 1.05 3.39
C GLN A 22 -55.10 2.24 4.04
N GLN A 23 -53.91 1.99 4.58
CA GLN A 23 -53.04 3.02 5.13
C GLN A 23 -52.30 3.68 3.96
N SER A 24 -52.60 4.95 3.73
CA SER A 24 -51.92 5.79 2.75
C SER A 24 -50.44 5.89 3.10
N THR A 25 -49.62 5.01 2.54
CA THR A 25 -48.17 5.17 2.54
C THR A 25 -47.87 6.35 1.63
N GLY A 26 -47.55 7.50 2.23
CA GLY A 26 -46.91 8.59 1.51
C GLY A 26 -45.70 8.03 0.77
N LEU A 27 -45.55 8.42 -0.50
CA LEU A 27 -44.37 8.13 -1.29
C LEU A 27 -43.18 8.88 -0.68
N THR A 28 -42.59 8.34 0.38
CA THR A 28 -41.21 8.62 0.72
C THR A 28 -40.38 8.00 -0.39
N VAL A 29 -40.05 8.80 -1.41
CA VAL A 29 -38.95 8.49 -2.32
C VAL A 29 -37.72 8.35 -1.42
N PRO A 30 -37.17 7.14 -1.21
CA PRO A 30 -35.91 7.03 -0.53
C PRO A 30 -34.92 7.76 -1.43
N LEU A 31 -34.38 8.88 -0.96
CA LEU A 31 -33.19 9.43 -1.59
C LEU A 31 -32.19 8.26 -1.67
N PRO A 32 -31.59 7.97 -2.83
CA PRO A 32 -30.54 6.97 -2.87
C PRO A 32 -29.47 7.45 -1.89
N ILE A 33 -29.38 6.76 -0.74
CA ILE A 33 -28.27 6.94 0.16
C ILE A 33 -27.10 6.44 -0.65
N ARG A 34 -26.36 7.37 -1.27
CA ARG A 34 -25.04 7.08 -1.82
C ARG A 34 -24.23 6.64 -0.60
N GLN A 35 -24.17 5.32 -0.38
CA GLN A 35 -23.21 4.74 0.53
C GLN A 35 -21.85 5.12 -0.04
N VAL A 36 -21.30 6.22 0.48
CA VAL A 36 -19.88 6.49 0.35
C VAL A 36 -19.26 5.35 1.11
N GLN A 37 -18.84 4.31 0.38
CA GLN A 37 -17.96 3.28 0.92
C GLN A 37 -16.81 4.07 1.52
N ALA A 38 -16.72 4.09 2.85
CA ALA A 38 -15.48 4.49 3.49
C ALA A 38 -14.44 3.56 2.88
N THR A 39 -13.55 4.10 2.04
CA THR A 39 -12.41 3.35 1.54
C THR A 39 -11.62 2.96 2.78
N GLY A 40 -11.88 1.75 3.27
CA GLY A 40 -11.23 1.20 4.43
C GLY A 40 -9.74 1.11 4.18
N LEU A 41 -8.98 1.06 5.26
CA LEU A 41 -7.57 0.69 5.19
C LEU A 41 -7.40 -0.59 4.37
N SER A 42 -6.29 -0.67 3.63
CA SER A 42 -5.93 -1.91 2.95
C SER A 42 -5.82 -3.04 3.98
N PRO A 43 -6.32 -4.25 3.67
CA PRO A 43 -6.09 -5.41 4.52
C PRO A 43 -4.61 -5.81 4.60
N GLN A 44 -3.77 -5.27 3.71
CA GLN A 44 -2.35 -5.57 3.62
C GLN A 44 -1.50 -4.36 4.04
N PRO A 45 -0.50 -4.54 4.91
CA PRO A 45 0.43 -3.46 5.28
C PRO A 45 1.40 -3.16 4.13
N LEU A 46 2.11 -2.04 4.20
CA LEU A 46 3.15 -1.68 3.21
C LEU A 46 4.17 -2.82 3.00
N GLY A 47 4.56 -3.46 4.10
CA GLY A 47 5.48 -4.60 4.11
C GLY A 47 5.09 -5.75 3.18
N PHE A 48 3.79 -5.96 2.93
CA PHE A 48 3.32 -6.98 1.99
C PHE A 48 3.73 -6.65 0.55
N TYR A 49 3.55 -5.40 0.12
CA TYR A 49 3.86 -4.97 -1.24
C TYR A 49 5.36 -4.93 -1.50
N THR A 50 6.12 -4.43 -0.52
CA THR A 50 7.59 -4.42 -0.58
C THR A 50 8.19 -5.82 -0.51
N ASP A 51 7.56 -6.77 0.19
CA ASP A 51 7.98 -8.16 0.14
C ASP A 51 7.74 -8.79 -1.25
N ARG A 52 6.62 -8.47 -1.92
CA ARG A 52 6.40 -8.88 -3.33
C ARG A 52 7.44 -8.28 -4.27
N LEU A 53 7.79 -7.00 -4.08
CA LEU A 53 8.89 -6.37 -4.80
C LEU A 53 10.20 -7.12 -4.55
N ALA A 54 10.52 -7.43 -3.29
CA ALA A 54 11.73 -8.15 -2.93
C ALA A 54 11.76 -9.57 -3.50
N VAL A 55 10.64 -10.31 -3.46
CA VAL A 55 10.53 -11.63 -4.09
C VAL A 55 10.84 -11.54 -5.58
N GLN A 56 10.25 -10.60 -6.30
CA GLN A 56 10.53 -10.41 -7.73
C GLN A 56 11.98 -9.98 -7.98
N LEU A 57 12.50 -9.07 -7.17
CA LEU A 57 13.82 -8.46 -7.34
C LEU A 57 14.96 -9.45 -7.05
N PHE A 58 14.81 -10.30 -6.03
CA PHE A 58 15.81 -11.26 -5.59
C PHE A 58 15.61 -12.66 -6.18
N ASN A 59 14.58 -12.87 -6.99
CA ASN A 59 14.41 -14.13 -7.72
C ASN A 59 15.52 -14.24 -8.77
N PRO A 60 16.45 -15.19 -8.65
CA PRO A 60 17.56 -15.30 -9.58
C PRO A 60 17.02 -15.66 -10.97
N VAL A 61 17.34 -14.83 -11.96
CA VAL A 61 17.24 -15.26 -13.36
C VAL A 61 18.32 -16.33 -13.58
N SER A 62 17.98 -17.47 -14.16
CA SER A 62 18.89 -18.60 -14.36
C SER A 62 20.27 -18.15 -14.86
N GLY A 63 21.35 -18.51 -14.14
CA GLY A 63 22.73 -18.13 -14.44
C GLY A 63 23.29 -16.94 -13.64
N ALA A 64 22.46 -16.26 -12.85
CA ALA A 64 22.85 -15.13 -12.01
C ALA A 64 23.33 -15.51 -10.59
N GLU A 65 23.54 -16.77 -10.25
CA GLU A 65 23.69 -17.20 -8.85
C GLU A 65 24.92 -16.57 -8.14
N ASN A 66 26.01 -16.31 -8.86
CA ASN A 66 27.26 -15.79 -8.30
C ASN A 66 27.33 -14.27 -8.15
N GLN A 67 26.43 -13.50 -8.79
CA GLN A 67 26.50 -12.03 -8.78
C GLN A 67 26.06 -11.43 -7.43
N TRP A 68 25.26 -12.16 -6.65
CA TRP A 68 24.68 -11.72 -5.37
C TRP A 68 25.57 -11.93 -4.13
N ARG A 69 26.81 -12.39 -4.31
CA ARG A 69 27.76 -12.60 -3.21
C ARG A 69 28.35 -11.31 -2.64
N HIS A 70 28.23 -10.21 -3.37
CA HIS A 70 28.74 -8.91 -2.96
C HIS A 70 27.73 -8.19 -2.06
N GLY A 71 28.22 -7.28 -1.20
CA GLY A 71 27.33 -6.45 -0.39
C GLY A 71 26.39 -5.58 -1.25
N ILE A 72 25.19 -5.36 -0.72
CA ILE A 72 24.13 -4.55 -1.32
C ILE A 72 24.04 -3.25 -0.52
N ALA A 73 24.31 -2.11 -1.17
CA ALA A 73 24.02 -0.79 -0.62
C ALA A 73 22.58 -0.43 -0.93
N VAL A 74 21.78 -0.06 0.09
CA VAL A 74 20.41 0.41 -0.11
C VAL A 74 20.40 1.94 -0.05
N SER A 75 19.97 2.57 -1.14
CA SER A 75 19.77 4.02 -1.21
C SER A 75 18.32 4.41 -0.89
N SER A 76 18.04 5.72 -0.96
CA SER A 76 16.68 6.22 -0.90
C SER A 76 15.85 5.80 -2.13
N PHE A 77 14.54 5.93 -1.96
CA PHE A 77 13.55 5.97 -3.03
C PHE A 77 13.29 7.42 -3.43
N LEU A 78 13.06 7.68 -4.72
CA LEU A 78 12.86 9.04 -5.25
C LEU A 78 11.57 9.15 -6.07
N PRO A 79 10.88 10.31 -6.09
CA PRO A 79 9.85 10.55 -7.09
C PRO A 79 10.43 10.38 -8.50
N VAL A 80 9.69 9.75 -9.42
CA VAL A 80 10.18 9.43 -10.78
C VAL A 80 10.66 10.64 -11.60
N ARG A 81 10.28 11.86 -11.21
CA ARG A 81 10.65 13.13 -11.88
C ARG A 81 11.72 13.93 -11.13
N GLN A 82 12.27 13.38 -10.05
CA GLN A 82 13.23 14.06 -9.18
C GLN A 82 14.51 13.22 -9.06
N LEU A 83 15.63 13.91 -8.81
CA LEU A 83 16.94 13.29 -8.59
C LEU A 83 17.34 13.28 -7.11
N THR A 84 16.65 14.07 -6.28
CA THR A 84 16.87 14.20 -4.84
C THR A 84 15.53 14.31 -4.11
N LEU A 85 15.54 14.20 -2.78
CA LEU A 85 14.36 14.46 -1.93
C LEU A 85 14.32 15.91 -1.40
N GLU A 86 15.21 16.80 -1.85
CA GLU A 86 15.34 18.16 -1.30
C GLU A 86 14.06 19.00 -1.51
N ASP A 87 13.42 18.83 -2.67
CA ASP A 87 12.15 19.50 -3.01
C ASP A 87 10.91 18.64 -2.69
N SER A 88 11.07 17.51 -2.00
CA SER A 88 9.97 16.63 -1.62
C SER A 88 9.25 17.14 -0.36
N ASN A 89 7.93 16.98 -0.32
CA ASN A 89 7.15 17.26 0.90
C ASN A 89 7.33 16.14 1.95
N SER A 90 6.82 16.36 3.17
CA SER A 90 6.94 15.37 4.25
C SER A 90 6.37 14.00 3.90
N GLN A 91 5.20 13.96 3.24
CA GLN A 91 4.56 12.71 2.84
C GLN A 91 5.40 11.91 1.84
N GLN A 92 6.05 12.61 0.91
CA GLN A 92 6.98 12.02 -0.06
C GLN A 92 8.24 11.49 0.63
N ILE A 93 8.83 12.25 1.55
CA ILE A 93 10.02 11.84 2.31
C ILE A 93 9.72 10.61 3.17
N ASP A 94 8.60 10.62 3.88
CA ASP A 94 8.16 9.52 4.73
C ASP A 94 7.86 8.25 3.93
N LEU A 95 7.21 8.37 2.76
CA LEU A 95 6.99 7.24 1.85
C LEU A 95 8.33 6.68 1.37
N ALA A 96 9.24 7.55 0.93
CA ALA A 96 10.56 7.15 0.48
C ALA A 96 11.34 6.41 1.58
N ASN A 97 11.27 6.91 2.82
CA ASN A 97 11.91 6.29 3.97
C ASN A 97 11.31 4.92 4.31
N GLN A 98 9.98 4.80 4.28
CA GLN A 98 9.29 3.53 4.54
C GLN A 98 9.59 2.48 3.47
N LEU A 99 9.64 2.87 2.19
CA LEU A 99 10.04 1.98 1.09
C LEU A 99 11.49 1.51 1.26
N ALA A 100 12.41 2.43 1.54
CA ALA A 100 13.82 2.11 1.76
C ALA A 100 14.01 1.16 2.95
N GLU A 101 13.36 1.47 4.09
CA GLU A 101 13.44 0.66 5.31
C GLU A 101 12.89 -0.75 5.09
N SER A 102 11.76 -0.84 4.40
CA SER A 102 11.14 -2.13 4.15
C SER A 102 11.95 -2.98 3.17
N MET A 103 12.55 -2.38 2.14
CA MET A 103 13.42 -3.11 1.21
C MET A 103 14.76 -3.51 1.84
N LEU A 104 15.32 -2.66 2.70
CA LEU A 104 16.49 -2.99 3.51
C LEU A 104 16.19 -4.19 4.40
N THR A 105 15.07 -4.16 5.12
CA THR A 105 14.60 -5.27 5.97
C THR A 105 14.43 -6.54 5.14
N ALA A 106 13.75 -6.46 3.99
CA ALA A 106 13.51 -7.59 3.12
C ALA A 106 14.82 -8.21 2.59
N ALA A 107 15.84 -7.40 2.30
CA ALA A 107 17.16 -7.86 1.89
C ALA A 107 17.93 -8.55 3.04
N VAL A 108 17.93 -7.95 4.24
CA VAL A 108 18.56 -8.55 5.44
C VAL A 108 17.92 -9.89 5.79
N GLN A 109 16.58 -9.97 5.76
CA GLN A 109 15.84 -11.22 6.04
C GLN A 109 16.16 -12.35 5.06
N ARG A 110 16.61 -12.01 3.84
CA ARG A 110 17.05 -12.97 2.82
C ARG A 110 18.53 -13.34 2.93
N GLY A 111 19.24 -12.82 3.93
CA GLY A 111 20.63 -13.16 4.21
C GLY A 111 21.66 -12.36 3.41
N TYR A 112 21.26 -11.28 2.74
CA TYR A 112 22.22 -10.41 2.06
C TYR A 112 23.04 -9.58 3.06
N ASN A 113 24.30 -9.31 2.73
CA ASN A 113 25.10 -8.31 3.45
C ASN A 113 24.66 -6.92 2.98
N VAL A 114 23.96 -6.17 3.83
CA VAL A 114 23.33 -4.90 3.47
C VAL A 114 24.01 -3.71 4.15
N ILE A 115 24.18 -2.62 3.41
CA ILE A 115 24.69 -1.34 3.90
C ILE A 115 23.61 -0.27 3.72
N ASP A 116 23.18 0.36 4.81
CA ASP A 116 22.31 1.55 4.72
C ASP A 116 23.14 2.76 4.27
N LEU A 117 22.92 3.19 3.03
CA LEU A 117 23.65 4.29 2.43
C LEU A 117 23.22 5.64 3.03
N ARG A 118 21.99 5.76 3.54
CA ARG A 118 21.46 7.00 4.13
C ARG A 118 22.16 7.29 5.45
N LEU A 119 22.35 6.27 6.29
CA LEU A 119 23.09 6.41 7.55
C LEU A 119 24.55 6.79 7.29
N ARG A 120 25.19 6.20 6.28
CA ARG A 120 26.55 6.57 5.90
C ARG A 120 26.64 7.99 5.34
N ALA A 121 25.72 8.39 4.48
CA ALA A 121 25.66 9.74 3.97
C ALA A 121 25.50 10.75 5.12
N ALA A 122 24.61 10.49 6.09
CA ALA A 122 24.43 11.34 7.27
C ALA A 122 25.71 11.49 8.12
N VAL A 123 26.54 10.44 8.20
CA VAL A 123 27.85 10.48 8.89
C VAL A 123 28.91 11.24 8.09
N LEU A 124 28.87 11.18 6.74
CA LEU A 124 29.87 11.79 5.85
C LEU A 124 29.55 13.24 5.45
N LEU A 125 28.30 13.68 5.57
CA LEU A 125 27.85 15.01 5.15
C LEU A 125 28.29 16.11 6.13
N LYS A 126 29.50 16.63 5.90
CA LYS A 126 29.92 17.99 6.30
C LYS A 126 30.36 18.88 5.13
N ALA A 127 30.35 18.41 3.87
CA ALA A 127 30.66 19.25 2.70
C ALA A 127 30.10 18.66 1.39
N ASP A 128 29.39 19.50 0.63
CA ASP A 128 29.03 19.38 -0.79
C ASP A 128 28.22 18.13 -1.24
N HIS A 129 26.92 18.33 -1.47
CA HIS A 129 25.89 17.28 -1.44
C HIS A 129 25.79 16.42 -2.72
N GLU A 130 25.90 16.98 -3.92
CA GLU A 130 25.75 16.20 -5.17
C GLU A 130 26.98 15.35 -5.49
N GLN A 131 28.18 15.84 -5.18
CA GLN A 131 29.40 15.05 -5.37
C GLN A 131 29.62 14.01 -4.25
N GLY A 132 28.88 14.12 -3.13
CA GLY A 132 29.00 13.22 -1.99
C GLY A 132 28.49 11.80 -2.27
N PHE A 133 27.37 11.67 -3.00
CA PHE A 133 26.76 10.36 -3.27
C PHE A 133 27.64 9.49 -4.18
N SER A 134 28.14 10.06 -5.28
CA SER A 134 29.04 9.37 -6.21
C SER A 134 30.37 8.98 -5.54
N ARG A 135 30.92 9.84 -4.68
CA ARG A 135 32.11 9.52 -3.87
C ARG A 135 31.84 8.37 -2.92
N LEU A 136 30.75 8.42 -2.18
CA LEU A 136 30.36 7.36 -1.25
C LEU A 136 30.18 6.01 -1.95
N LEU A 137 29.56 6.01 -3.13
CA LEU A 137 29.40 4.79 -3.91
C LEU A 137 30.75 4.24 -4.41
N SER A 138 31.65 5.12 -4.84
CA SER A 138 33.02 4.77 -5.23
C SER A 138 33.82 4.19 -4.05
N GLU A 139 33.72 4.80 -2.86
CA GLU A 139 34.37 4.32 -1.65
C GLU A 139 33.88 2.92 -1.25
N LEU A 140 32.56 2.69 -1.30
CA LEU A 140 31.97 1.37 -1.02
C LEU A 140 32.49 0.29 -1.96
N GLN A 141 32.65 0.62 -3.24
CA GLN A 141 33.22 -0.27 -4.23
C GLN A 141 34.71 -0.54 -3.95
N HIS A 142 35.50 0.51 -3.73
CA HIS A 142 36.94 0.41 -3.48
C HIS A 142 37.28 -0.35 -2.20
N GLN A 143 36.46 -0.21 -1.17
CA GLN A 143 36.61 -0.93 0.09
C GLN A 143 36.04 -2.36 0.04
N HIS A 144 35.53 -2.81 -1.12
CA HIS A 144 34.87 -4.10 -1.31
C HIS A 144 33.69 -4.36 -0.37
N GLN A 145 33.06 -3.29 0.12
CA GLN A 145 31.97 -3.38 1.09
C GLN A 145 30.62 -3.61 0.40
N ALA A 146 30.39 -2.94 -0.75
CA ALA A 146 29.26 -3.18 -1.61
C ALA A 146 29.62 -3.01 -3.09
N ARG A 147 29.00 -3.82 -3.94
CA ARG A 147 29.11 -3.74 -5.42
C ARG A 147 27.75 -3.55 -6.08
N ILE A 148 26.68 -3.90 -5.36
CA ILE A 148 25.31 -3.78 -5.85
C ILE A 148 24.65 -2.60 -5.14
N LEU A 149 23.97 -1.75 -5.89
CA LEU A 149 23.11 -0.69 -5.39
C LEU A 149 21.64 -1.12 -5.56
N LEU A 150 20.89 -1.13 -4.46
CA LEU A 150 19.44 -1.19 -4.45
C LEU A 150 18.90 0.24 -4.39
N SER A 151 18.19 0.64 -5.44
CA SER A 151 17.56 1.94 -5.54
C SER A 151 16.16 1.81 -6.13
N GLY A 152 15.30 2.79 -5.89
CA GLY A 152 13.95 2.77 -6.43
C GLY A 152 13.37 4.14 -6.71
N THR A 153 12.32 4.15 -7.53
CA THR A 153 11.52 5.33 -7.79
C THR A 153 10.04 5.06 -7.54
N TYR A 154 9.27 6.09 -7.21
CA TYR A 154 7.83 5.99 -7.11
C TYR A 154 7.13 7.08 -7.94
N ALA A 155 5.98 6.71 -8.50
CA ALA A 155 5.15 7.58 -9.32
C ALA A 155 3.74 7.60 -8.74
N PRO A 156 3.26 8.76 -8.23
CA PRO A 156 1.88 8.91 -7.78
C PRO A 156 0.88 8.62 -8.91
N GLN A 157 -0.21 7.94 -8.57
CA GLN A 157 -1.41 7.72 -9.38
C GLN A 157 -2.65 8.19 -8.61
N GLU A 158 -3.85 8.10 -9.21
CA GLU A 158 -5.09 8.63 -8.61
C GLU A 158 -5.45 7.96 -7.27
N ASP A 159 -5.16 6.67 -7.13
CA ASP A 159 -5.58 5.82 -6.02
C ASP A 159 -4.40 5.07 -5.35
N GLY A 160 -3.17 5.46 -5.64
CA GLY A 160 -1.97 4.80 -5.12
C GLY A 160 -0.68 5.27 -5.75
N VAL A 161 0.36 4.45 -5.67
CA VAL A 161 1.68 4.74 -6.23
C VAL A 161 2.21 3.52 -6.97
N VAL A 162 2.86 3.74 -8.11
CA VAL A 162 3.69 2.70 -8.75
C VAL A 162 5.10 2.83 -8.21
N VAL A 163 5.63 1.75 -7.67
CA VAL A 163 7.00 1.66 -7.17
C VAL A 163 7.83 0.81 -8.12
N ASN A 164 8.98 1.32 -8.52
CA ASN A 164 9.99 0.62 -9.30
C ASN A 164 11.24 0.43 -8.46
N VAL A 165 11.81 -0.77 -8.43
CA VAL A 165 13.04 -1.08 -7.69
C VAL A 165 14.03 -1.73 -8.65
N ARG A 166 15.32 -1.42 -8.47
CA ARG A 166 16.40 -1.94 -9.30
C ARG A 166 17.59 -2.34 -8.45
N LEU A 167 18.27 -3.38 -8.89
CA LEU A 167 19.62 -3.72 -8.46
C LEU A 167 20.58 -3.38 -9.58
N ILE A 168 21.59 -2.58 -9.25
CA ILE A 168 22.51 -1.99 -10.21
C ILE A 168 23.92 -2.41 -9.79
N ASP A 169 24.69 -3.00 -10.70
CA ASP A 169 26.13 -3.15 -10.49
C ASP A 169 26.77 -1.75 -10.55
N ILE A 170 27.38 -1.33 -9.45
CA ILE A 170 27.97 0.01 -9.29
C ILE A 170 29.08 0.25 -10.32
N GLN A 171 29.87 -0.78 -10.62
CA GLN A 171 31.05 -0.68 -11.48
C GLN A 171 30.64 -0.58 -12.96
N THR A 172 29.71 -1.43 -13.40
CA THR A 172 29.30 -1.51 -14.81
C THR A 172 28.06 -0.67 -15.13
N GLN A 173 27.37 -0.15 -14.11
CA GLN A 173 26.08 0.53 -14.19
C GLN A 173 24.96 -0.34 -14.80
N GLN A 174 25.17 -1.65 -14.89
CA GLN A 174 24.17 -2.58 -15.43
C GLN A 174 23.06 -2.83 -14.42
N VAL A 175 21.81 -2.80 -14.91
CA VAL A 175 20.65 -3.24 -14.12
C VAL A 175 20.64 -4.77 -14.09
N LEU A 176 20.95 -5.34 -12.94
CA LEU A 176 21.02 -6.78 -12.70
C LEU A 176 19.63 -7.41 -12.51
N ALA A 177 18.72 -6.67 -11.87
CA ALA A 177 17.34 -7.05 -11.66
C ALA A 177 16.47 -5.81 -11.49
N ALA A 178 15.18 -5.94 -11.79
CA ALA A 178 14.19 -4.90 -11.57
C ALA A 178 12.85 -5.53 -11.19
N ALA A 179 12.09 -4.81 -10.36
CA ALA A 179 10.74 -5.18 -9.96
C ALA A 179 9.86 -3.93 -9.95
N THR A 180 8.57 -4.12 -10.26
CA THR A 180 7.57 -3.06 -10.21
C THR A 180 6.34 -3.59 -9.50
N ASP A 181 5.75 -2.77 -8.64
CA ASP A 181 4.51 -3.09 -7.97
C ASP A 181 3.68 -1.82 -7.75
N TYR A 182 2.37 -2.00 -7.60
CA TYR A 182 1.42 -0.95 -7.31
C TYR A 182 0.99 -1.03 -5.85
N ILE A 183 1.07 0.09 -5.15
CA ILE A 183 0.73 0.22 -3.74
C ILE A 183 -0.45 1.19 -3.62
N PRO A 184 -1.65 0.70 -3.26
CA PRO A 184 -2.82 1.55 -3.04
C PRO A 184 -2.59 2.62 -1.97
N ASP A 185 -3.23 3.79 -2.10
CA ASP A 185 -3.10 4.93 -1.18
C ASP A 185 -3.61 4.60 0.24
N ASN A 186 -4.53 3.65 0.37
CA ASN A 186 -5.08 3.17 1.63
C ASN A 186 -4.16 2.18 2.38
N VAL A 187 -2.96 1.90 1.87
CA VAL A 187 -1.90 1.13 2.55
C VAL A 187 -1.02 2.02 3.41
N THR A 188 -0.70 3.21 2.90
CA THR A 188 0.19 4.17 3.53
C THR A 188 -0.64 5.26 4.18
N TRP A 189 -0.63 5.30 5.51
CA TRP A 189 -1.50 6.09 6.38
C TRP A 189 -3.01 5.78 6.29
N SER A 190 -3.52 5.30 7.42
CA SER A 190 -4.91 5.53 7.83
C SER A 190 -5.16 7.01 8.09
N ALA A 191 -6.08 7.58 7.33
CA ALA A 191 -7.01 8.61 7.75
C ALA A 191 -6.43 9.88 8.40
N GLU A 192 -6.01 10.81 7.54
CA GLU A 192 -6.69 12.13 7.53
C GLU A 192 -6.72 12.65 6.09
N LYS A 193 -7.48 11.98 5.22
CA LYS A 193 -8.28 12.76 4.26
C LYS A 193 -9.21 13.59 5.14
N MET A 194 -8.70 14.73 5.64
CA MET A 194 -9.53 15.77 6.24
C MET A 194 -10.62 15.99 5.22
N LEU A 195 -11.83 15.51 5.52
CA LEU A 195 -13.01 15.86 4.75
C LEU A 195 -13.21 17.34 5.02
N LYS A 196 -12.47 18.18 4.28
CA LYS A 196 -12.53 19.63 4.34
C LYS A 196 -13.85 20.04 3.72
N ARG A 197 -14.94 19.84 4.47
CA ARG A 197 -16.26 20.33 4.12
C ARG A 197 -16.38 21.72 4.75
N GLY A 198 -15.86 22.72 4.05
CA GLY A 198 -15.73 24.09 4.57
C GLY A 198 -14.56 24.26 5.55
N ASN A 199 -14.74 25.10 6.58
CA ASN A 199 -13.70 25.52 7.52
C ASN A 199 -13.48 24.61 8.75
N TYR A 200 -14.00 23.38 8.74
CA TYR A 200 -13.92 22.49 9.91
C TYR A 200 -13.09 21.24 9.62
N LEU A 201 -12.20 20.91 10.56
CA LEU A 201 -11.45 19.67 10.65
C LEU A 201 -12.20 18.74 11.61
N TYR A 202 -12.62 17.57 11.14
CA TYR A 202 -13.28 16.56 11.97
C TYR A 202 -12.30 15.44 12.31
N ARG A 203 -11.99 15.29 13.60
CA ARG A 203 -11.31 14.13 14.18
C ARG A 203 -12.33 13.03 14.44
N SER A 204 -12.12 11.81 13.93
CA SER A 204 -13.09 10.71 14.01
C SER A 204 -12.85 9.72 15.17
N ASP A 205 -12.06 10.12 16.14
CA ASP A 205 -11.74 9.39 17.37
C ASP A 205 -12.66 9.84 18.51
N ARG A 206 -13.94 9.44 18.41
CA ARG A 206 -14.84 9.04 19.53
C ARG A 206 -16.26 8.85 19.01
N ILE A 207 -16.53 7.64 18.52
CA ILE A 207 -17.90 7.15 18.42
C ILE A 207 -18.31 6.70 19.82
N GLY A 208 -19.21 7.45 20.45
CA GLY A 208 -20.02 6.98 21.56
C GLY A 208 -19.48 7.27 22.96
N GLU A 209 -19.69 8.50 23.44
CA GLU A 209 -20.02 8.70 24.85
C GLU A 209 -21.03 9.86 24.92
N LYS A 210 -22.22 9.57 25.47
CA LYS A 210 -23.33 10.50 25.58
C LYS A 210 -23.19 11.28 26.89
N PRO A 211 -23.41 12.61 26.90
CA PRO A 211 -23.50 13.39 28.13
C PRO A 211 -24.69 12.99 29.00
#